data_AF-A0A850GKV1-F1
#
_entry.id   AF-A0A850GKV1-F1
#
_cell.length_a   1.000
_cell.length_b   1.000
_cell.length_c   1.000
_cell.angle_alpha   90.00
_cell.angle_beta   90.00
_cell.angle_gamma   90.00
#
_symmetry.space_group_name_H-M   'P 1'
#
loop_
_entity.id
_entity.type
_entity.pdbx_description
1 polymer ?
#
loop_
_entity_poly.entity_id
_entity_poly.type
_entity_poly.pdbx_seq_one_letter_code
_entity_poly.pdbx_strand_id
1 'polypeptide(L)'
;MSLEALFEDGQRSAVLRVIYDHPEIRLGELASFVMSDDPLAPVLRTLTIDELLQGSRTAQGGDSDPSAIDYARLGRAKKATGEDFDELAIEVLTAAGRPVAAAYLRTRLGGPRWKLQASMRRLEAAGVVRRHGQTSGTRWGLVERS
;
A
#
# COMPACT_ATOMS: atom_id res chain seq x y z
N MET A 1 14.67 -6.30 28.10
CA MET A 1 13.81 -7.12 27.23
C MET A 1 13.65 -8.47 27.93
N SER A 2 12.45 -8.81 28.40
CA SER A 2 12.18 -10.08 29.11
C SER A 2 11.84 -11.19 28.12
N LEU A 3 12.01 -12.45 28.55
CA LEU A 3 11.67 -13.63 27.75
C LEU A 3 10.16 -13.69 27.44
N GLU A 4 9.33 -13.20 28.37
CA GLU A 4 7.87 -13.08 28.21
C GLU A 4 7.51 -12.14 27.07
N ALA A 5 8.18 -10.99 26.95
CA ALA A 5 7.93 -10.05 25.85
C ALA A 5 8.28 -10.65 24.47
N LEU A 6 9.35 -11.44 24.38
CA LEU A 6 9.72 -12.16 23.15
C LEU A 6 8.71 -13.24 22.79
N PHE A 7 8.17 -13.94 23.80
CA PHE A 7 7.16 -14.98 23.60
C PHE A 7 5.82 -14.38 23.14
N GLU A 8 5.37 -13.29 23.77
CA GLU A 8 4.17 -12.56 23.36
C GLU A 8 4.27 -12.04 21.92
N ASP A 9 5.43 -11.52 21.54
CA ASP A 9 5.67 -11.01 20.18
C ASP A 9 5.69 -12.15 19.14
N GLY A 10 6.25 -13.30 19.52
CA GLY A 10 6.20 -14.53 18.72
C GLY A 10 4.78 -15.09 18.54
N GLN A 11 3.98 -15.11 19.59
CA GLN A 11 2.58 -15.52 19.54
C GLN A 11 1.75 -14.57 18.66
N ARG A 12 1.92 -13.26 18.85
CA ARG A 12 1.27 -12.23 18.03
C ARG A 12 1.59 -12.41 16.54
N SER A 13 2.86 -12.60 16.20
CA SER A 13 3.31 -12.83 14.83
C SER A 13 2.73 -14.12 14.22
N ALA A 14 2.64 -15.19 15.01
CA ALA A 14 2.07 -16.46 14.55
C ALA A 14 0.55 -16.35 14.27
N VAL A 15 -0.20 -15.69 15.15
CA VAL A 15 -1.64 -15.46 14.97
C VAL A 15 -1.90 -14.64 13.71
N LEU A 16 -1.17 -13.54 13.53
CA LEU A 16 -1.29 -12.70 12.34
C LEU A 16 -1.04 -13.52 11.07
N ARG A 17 0.02 -14.34 11.05
CA ARG A 17 0.32 -15.21 9.90
C ARG A 17 -0.80 -16.18 9.56
N VAL A 18 -1.41 -16.84 10.55
CA VAL A 18 -2.55 -17.73 10.33
C VAL A 18 -3.74 -16.96 9.73
N ILE A 19 -4.02 -15.76 10.22
CA ILE A 19 -5.09 -14.93 9.66
C ILE A 19 -4.82 -14.57 8.19
N TYR A 20 -3.56 -14.36 7.80
CA TYR A 20 -3.20 -14.07 6.41
C TYR A 20 -3.22 -15.26 5.48
N ASP A 21 -2.83 -16.43 5.97
CA ASP A 21 -2.86 -17.65 5.20
C ASP A 21 -4.29 -18.17 4.99
N HIS A 22 -5.28 -17.62 5.73
CA HIS A 22 -6.69 -18.02 5.71
C HIS A 22 -7.67 -16.84 5.49
N PRO A 23 -7.65 -16.17 4.31
CA PRO A 23 -8.52 -15.02 4.01
C PRO A 23 -10.02 -15.37 3.91
N GLU A 24 -10.36 -16.65 3.88
CA GLU A 24 -11.73 -17.16 3.94
C GLU A 24 -12.39 -16.98 5.32
N ILE A 25 -11.59 -16.77 6.37
CA ILE A 25 -12.10 -16.55 7.73
C ILE A 25 -12.88 -15.25 7.75
N ARG A 26 -14.13 -15.33 8.21
CA ARG A 26 -15.01 -14.16 8.31
C ARG A 26 -14.68 -13.36 9.56
N LEU A 27 -14.88 -12.05 9.50
CA LEU A 27 -14.78 -11.18 10.68
C LEU A 27 -15.67 -11.64 11.84
N GLY A 28 -16.84 -12.21 11.56
CA GLY A 28 -17.72 -12.77 12.60
C GLY A 28 -17.16 -14.02 13.28
N GLU A 29 -16.39 -14.85 12.57
CA GLU A 29 -15.71 -16.01 13.14
C GLU A 29 -14.52 -15.55 13.98
N LEU A 30 -13.75 -14.59 13.49
CA LEU A 30 -12.66 -13.95 14.23
C LEU A 30 -13.17 -13.28 15.52
N ALA A 31 -14.30 -12.59 15.45
CA ALA A 31 -14.96 -12.00 16.61
C ALA A 31 -15.44 -13.07 17.61
N SER A 32 -15.82 -14.25 17.13
CA SER A 32 -16.21 -15.36 18.00
C SER A 32 -15.00 -15.91 18.79
N PHE A 33 -13.83 -15.99 18.17
CA PHE A 33 -12.56 -16.35 18.84
C PHE A 33 -12.08 -15.27 19.83
N VAL A 34 -12.38 -14.00 19.56
CA VAL A 34 -12.09 -12.91 20.51
C VAL A 34 -12.93 -13.06 21.79
N MET A 35 -14.14 -13.59 21.69
CA MET A 35 -15.09 -13.72 22.80
C MET A 35 -14.99 -15.07 23.54
N SER A 36 -14.21 -16.02 23.04
CA SER A 36 -14.00 -17.31 23.70
C SER A 36 -12.96 -17.22 24.82
N ASP A 37 -12.91 -18.27 25.65
CA ASP A 37 -11.83 -18.52 26.64
C ASP A 37 -10.62 -19.22 26.00
N ASP A 38 -10.42 -19.04 24.69
CA ASP A 38 -9.29 -19.63 24.00
C ASP A 38 -7.97 -18.96 24.46
N PRO A 39 -6.87 -19.72 24.64
CA PRO A 39 -5.55 -19.17 24.95
C PRO A 39 -5.07 -18.07 23.98
N LEU A 40 -5.57 -18.06 22.74
CA LEU A 40 -5.25 -17.04 21.73
C LEU A 40 -6.15 -15.80 21.82
N ALA A 41 -7.27 -15.85 22.54
CA ALA A 41 -8.20 -14.75 22.66
C ALA A 41 -7.57 -13.47 23.27
N PRO A 42 -6.71 -13.54 24.31
CA PRO A 42 -5.99 -12.37 24.81
C PRO A 42 -5.13 -11.70 23.73
N VAL A 43 -4.43 -12.49 22.91
CA VAL A 43 -3.59 -11.97 21.83
C VAL A 43 -4.48 -11.30 20.77
N LEU A 44 -5.54 -11.96 20.32
CA LEU A 44 -6.49 -11.43 19.34
C LEU A 44 -7.14 -10.10 19.78
N ARG A 45 -7.46 -9.96 21.07
CA ARG A 45 -8.03 -8.72 21.65
C ARG A 45 -7.10 -7.51 21.58
N THR A 46 -5.79 -7.76 21.53
CA THR A 46 -4.78 -6.68 21.48
C THR A 46 -4.38 -6.31 20.07
N LEU A 47 -4.77 -7.10 19.06
CA LEU A 47 -4.45 -6.81 17.67
C LEU A 47 -5.18 -5.55 17.22
N THR A 48 -4.44 -4.67 16.57
CA THR A 48 -4.98 -3.47 15.94
C THR A 48 -5.47 -3.77 14.52
N ILE A 49 -6.36 -2.90 14.02
CA ILE A 49 -6.79 -2.97 12.61
C ILE A 49 -5.61 -2.76 11.66
N ASP A 50 -4.65 -1.90 12.02
CA ASP A 50 -3.47 -1.69 11.19
C ASP A 50 -2.62 -2.96 11.09
N GLU A 51 -2.36 -3.62 12.22
CA GLU A 51 -1.69 -4.92 12.23
C GLU A 51 -2.44 -5.92 11.35
N LEU A 52 -3.76 -6.09 11.52
CA LEU A 52 -4.57 -6.99 10.69
C LEU A 52 -4.53 -6.65 9.19
N LEU A 53 -4.32 -5.40 8.79
CA LEU A 53 -4.22 -5.01 7.37
C LEU A 53 -2.79 -5.12 6.82
N GLN A 54 -1.77 -5.32 7.66
CA GLN A 54 -0.37 -5.30 7.24
C GLN A 54 0.10 -6.60 6.55
N GLY A 55 -0.24 -7.80 7.01
CA GLY A 55 0.26 -9.02 6.35
C GLY A 55 -0.51 -9.47 5.10
N SER A 56 -1.59 -8.77 4.72
CA SER A 56 -2.03 -8.75 3.32
C SER A 56 -0.95 -8.17 2.37
N ARG A 57 0.05 -7.45 2.90
CA ARG A 57 1.10 -6.78 2.11
C ARG A 57 2.33 -7.68 1.88
N THR A 58 2.51 -8.78 2.63
CA THR A 58 3.69 -9.65 2.52
C THR A 58 3.59 -10.74 1.44
N ALA A 59 2.40 -10.98 0.87
CA ALA A 59 2.21 -11.96 -0.20
C ALA A 59 2.52 -11.42 -1.62
N GLN A 60 2.83 -10.13 -1.78
CA GLN A 60 3.25 -9.54 -3.06
C GLN A 60 4.36 -8.50 -2.87
N GLY A 61 5.62 -8.88 -3.08
CA GLY A 61 6.68 -7.87 -3.09
C GLY A 61 8.09 -8.43 -3.11
N GLY A 62 8.49 -8.98 -4.24
CA GLY A 62 9.88 -8.93 -4.63
C GLY A 62 10.31 -7.47 -4.79
N ASP A 63 11.42 -7.17 -4.15
CA ASP A 63 12.30 -6.01 -4.33
C ASP A 63 11.83 -4.65 -3.76
N SER A 64 12.19 -4.48 -2.49
CA SER A 64 12.60 -3.20 -1.87
C SER A 64 11.50 -2.12 -1.76
N ASP A 65 10.69 -2.16 -0.70
CA ASP A 65 9.53 -1.28 -0.55
C ASP A 65 9.55 -0.44 0.76
N PRO A 66 9.56 0.91 0.69
CA PRO A 66 9.22 1.81 1.80
C PRO A 66 7.68 1.96 1.93
N SER A 67 7.00 0.85 2.26
CA SER A 67 5.81 0.30 1.59
C SER A 67 4.42 0.46 2.18
N ALA A 68 4.16 1.37 3.12
CA ALA A 68 2.77 1.53 3.52
C ALA A 68 1.99 2.20 2.37
N ILE A 69 1.04 1.49 1.75
CA ILE A 69 0.03 2.12 0.89
C ILE A 69 -0.66 3.19 1.73
N ASP A 70 -0.42 4.45 1.40
CA ASP A 70 -1.03 5.60 2.06
C ASP A 70 -2.52 5.67 1.66
N TYR A 71 -3.37 5.01 2.44
CA TYR A 71 -4.81 4.94 2.18
C TYR A 71 -5.48 6.32 2.24
N ALA A 72 -4.94 7.26 3.01
CA ALA A 72 -5.45 8.63 3.05
C ALA A 72 -5.22 9.34 1.70
N ARG A 73 -4.01 9.19 1.13
CA ARG A 73 -3.69 9.67 -0.22
C ARG A 73 -4.50 8.96 -1.29
N LEU A 74 -4.69 7.65 -1.16
CA LEU A 74 -5.52 6.87 -2.08
C LEU A 74 -6.99 7.32 -2.04
N GLY A 75 -7.49 7.70 -0.85
CA GLY A 75 -8.80 8.33 -0.67
C GLY A 75 -8.91 9.70 -1.34
N ARG A 76 -7.90 10.55 -1.20
CA ARG A 76 -7.82 11.86 -1.88
C ARG A 76 -7.76 11.70 -3.41
N ALA A 77 -6.89 10.82 -3.91
CA ALA A 77 -6.69 10.57 -5.34
C ALA A 77 -7.93 10.00 -6.04
N LYS A 78 -8.75 9.20 -5.34
CA LYS A 78 -10.04 8.73 -5.87
C LYS A 78 -10.99 9.89 -6.21
N LYS A 79 -11.06 10.89 -5.33
CA LYS A 79 -11.96 12.05 -5.46
C LYS A 79 -11.37 13.17 -6.32
N ALA A 80 -10.05 13.29 -6.36
CA ALA A 80 -9.34 14.30 -7.13
C ALA A 80 -9.53 14.14 -8.65
N THR A 81 -9.57 15.26 -9.35
CA THR A 81 -9.65 15.37 -10.81
C THR A 81 -8.72 16.49 -11.28
N GLY A 82 -8.38 16.51 -12.57
CA GLY A 82 -7.56 17.58 -13.13
C GLY A 82 -6.23 17.75 -12.39
N GLU A 83 -5.93 19.00 -12.04
CA GLU A 83 -4.69 19.45 -11.40
C GLU A 83 -4.51 18.85 -9.99
N ASP A 84 -5.58 18.71 -9.20
CA ASP A 84 -5.52 18.09 -7.86
C ASP A 84 -4.99 16.65 -7.92
N PHE A 85 -5.33 15.92 -8.99
CA PHE A 85 -4.80 14.56 -9.20
C PHE A 85 -3.34 14.59 -9.67
N ASP A 86 -2.95 15.63 -10.40
CA ASP A 86 -1.60 15.82 -10.92
C ASP A 86 -0.62 16.09 -9.76
N GLU A 87 -1.01 16.90 -8.78
CA GLU A 87 -0.23 17.13 -7.54
C GLU A 87 0.03 15.83 -6.78
N LEU A 88 -1.00 15.00 -6.59
CA LEU A 88 -0.85 13.71 -5.93
C LEU A 88 0.07 12.77 -6.70
N ALA A 89 0.04 12.83 -8.04
CA ALA A 89 0.95 12.06 -8.87
C ALA A 89 2.41 12.53 -8.73
N ILE A 90 2.63 13.85 -8.63
CA ILE A 90 3.95 14.43 -8.33
C ILE A 90 4.43 13.99 -6.95
N GLU A 91 3.58 14.02 -5.91
CA GLU A 91 3.94 13.54 -4.57
C GLU A 91 4.43 12.08 -4.60
N VAL A 92 3.73 11.22 -5.34
CA VAL A 92 4.11 9.80 -5.47
C VAL A 92 5.43 9.64 -6.24
N LEU A 93 5.65 10.39 -7.31
CA LEU A 93 6.89 10.36 -8.07
C LEU A 93 8.07 10.93 -7.28
N THR A 94 7.84 11.98 -6.49
CA THR A 94 8.83 12.59 -5.58
C THR A 94 9.23 11.58 -4.51
N ALA A 95 8.25 10.95 -3.85
CA ALA A 95 8.50 9.93 -2.84
C ALA A 95 9.23 8.71 -3.41
N ALA A 96 8.99 8.36 -4.68
CA ALA A 96 9.70 7.27 -5.33
C ALA A 96 11.18 7.58 -5.57
N GLY A 97 11.54 8.84 -5.85
CA GLY A 97 12.92 9.29 -6.10
C GLY A 97 13.59 8.66 -7.34
N ARG A 98 12.85 7.87 -8.12
CA ARG A 98 13.34 7.15 -9.29
C ARG A 98 12.23 6.97 -10.33
N PRO A 99 12.56 6.73 -11.61
CA PRO A 99 11.55 6.39 -12.60
C PRO A 99 10.79 5.11 -12.26
N VAL A 100 9.46 5.18 -12.17
CA VAL A 100 8.58 4.07 -11.77
C VAL A 100 7.61 3.66 -12.88
N ALA A 101 7.20 2.39 -12.86
CA ALA A 101 6.24 1.87 -13.83
C ALA A 101 4.82 2.41 -13.60
N ALA A 102 3.98 2.40 -14.64
CA ALA A 102 2.57 2.77 -14.52
C ALA A 102 1.79 1.89 -13.51
N ALA A 103 2.20 0.63 -13.32
CA ALA A 103 1.60 -0.24 -12.31
C ALA A 103 1.84 0.28 -10.89
N TYR A 104 3.06 0.74 -10.59
CA TYR A 104 3.42 1.33 -9.30
C TYR A 104 2.55 2.55 -8.97
N LEU A 105 2.36 3.45 -9.94
CA LEU A 105 1.52 4.63 -9.80
C LEU A 105 0.05 4.26 -9.55
N ARG A 106 -0.47 3.27 -10.28
CA ARG A 106 -1.85 2.78 -10.08
C ARG A 106 -2.08 2.22 -8.68
N THR A 107 -1.12 1.50 -8.13
CA THR A 107 -1.22 0.96 -6.77
C THR A 107 -1.31 2.07 -5.72
N ARG A 108 -0.63 3.20 -5.94
CA ARG A 108 -0.51 4.29 -4.95
C ARG A 108 -1.53 5.43 -5.12
N LEU A 109 -1.97 5.70 -6.35
CA LEU A 109 -2.97 6.72 -6.67
C LEU A 109 -4.38 6.13 -6.83
N GLY A 110 -4.48 4.83 -7.09
CA GLY A 110 -5.74 4.18 -7.44
C GLY A 110 -6.35 4.73 -8.74
N GLY A 111 -7.66 4.54 -8.86
CA GLY A 111 -8.46 5.09 -9.96
C GLY A 111 -8.36 4.35 -11.31
N PRO A 112 -9.24 4.70 -12.25
CA PRO A 112 -9.29 4.08 -13.56
C PRO A 112 -8.09 4.48 -14.43
N ARG A 113 -7.69 3.58 -15.34
CA ARG A 113 -6.48 3.76 -16.19
C ARG A 113 -6.48 5.09 -16.96
N TRP A 114 -7.64 5.51 -17.46
CA TRP A 114 -7.77 6.75 -18.23
C TRP A 114 -7.42 7.99 -17.41
N LYS A 115 -7.69 8.00 -16.10
CA LYS A 115 -7.41 9.15 -15.22
C LYS A 115 -5.90 9.34 -15.07
N LEU A 116 -5.18 8.26 -14.78
CA LEU A 116 -3.72 8.28 -14.71
C LEU A 116 -3.10 8.65 -16.06
N GLN A 117 -3.61 8.11 -17.18
CA GLN A 117 -3.09 8.46 -18.50
C GLN A 117 -3.30 9.95 -18.83
N ALA A 118 -4.46 10.52 -18.50
CA ALA A 118 -4.73 11.94 -18.70
C ALA A 118 -3.79 12.82 -17.86
N SER A 119 -3.59 12.44 -16.60
CA SER A 119 -2.66 13.12 -15.69
C SER A 119 -1.21 13.09 -16.19
N MET A 120 -0.70 11.90 -16.52
CA MET A 120 0.68 11.76 -17.03
C MET A 120 0.90 12.54 -18.32
N ARG A 121 -0.10 12.58 -19.22
CA ARG A 121 -0.03 13.40 -20.43
C ARG A 121 0.04 14.90 -20.14
N ARG A 122 -0.76 15.41 -19.19
CA ARG A 122 -0.71 16.82 -18.80
C ARG A 122 0.63 17.18 -18.16
N LEU A 123 1.10 16.35 -17.23
CA LEU A 123 2.38 16.55 -16.55
C LEU A 123 3.57 16.45 -17.51
N GLU A 124 3.51 15.58 -18.51
CA GLU A 124 4.53 15.47 -19.56
C GLU A 124 4.51 16.70 -20.48
N ALA A 125 3.32 17.15 -20.90
CA ALA A 125 3.17 18.38 -21.68
C ALA A 125 3.63 19.63 -20.91
N ALA A 126 3.48 19.65 -19.59
CA ALA A 126 3.98 20.71 -18.70
C ALA A 126 5.48 20.61 -18.41
N GLY A 127 6.17 19.57 -18.91
CA GLY A 127 7.60 19.35 -18.67
C GLY A 127 7.95 18.97 -17.22
N VAL A 128 6.98 18.52 -16.43
CA VAL A 128 7.17 18.15 -15.02
C VAL A 128 7.65 16.70 -14.90
N VAL A 129 7.12 15.82 -15.73
CA VAL A 129 7.51 14.40 -15.77
C VAL A 129 8.03 14.02 -17.15
N ARG A 130 8.89 13.00 -17.19
CA ARG A 130 9.41 12.42 -18.42
C ARG A 130 9.01 10.95 -18.52
N ARG A 131 8.56 10.58 -19.71
CA ARG A 131 8.34 9.18 -20.08
C ARG A 131 9.64 8.54 -20.55
N HIS A 132 9.96 7.37 -19.99
CA HIS A 132 11.07 6.52 -20.38
C HIS A 132 10.53 5.21 -20.99
N GLY A 133 10.96 4.88 -22.22
CA GLY A 133 10.58 3.65 -22.93
C GLY A 133 9.33 3.77 -23.82
N GLN A 134 9.24 2.93 -24.85
CA GLN A 134 8.21 3.03 -25.91
C GLN A 134 6.98 2.13 -25.71
N THR A 135 7.08 1.02 -24.97
CA THR A 135 6.01 -0.01 -24.89
C THR A 135 5.73 -0.47 -23.45
N SER A 136 5.83 -1.78 -23.15
CA SER A 136 5.48 -2.40 -21.85
C SER A 136 6.40 -1.99 -20.70
N GLY A 137 7.59 -1.46 -21.01
CA GLY A 137 8.57 -0.95 -20.04
C GLY A 137 8.42 0.54 -19.71
N THR A 138 7.27 1.16 -20.01
CA THR A 138 7.10 2.60 -19.77
C THR A 138 7.29 2.94 -18.29
N ARG A 139 8.29 3.78 -18.00
CA ARG A 139 8.55 4.36 -16.68
C ARG A 139 8.36 5.87 -16.71
N TRP A 140 7.92 6.44 -15.59
CA TRP A 140 7.72 7.86 -15.40
C TRP A 140 8.64 8.35 -14.29
N GLY A 141 9.38 9.41 -14.54
CA GLY A 141 10.22 10.09 -13.55
C GLY A 141 9.99 11.60 -13.58
N LEU A 142 10.34 12.29 -12.50
CA LEU A 142 10.38 13.75 -12.50
C LEU A 142 11.51 14.24 -13.41
N VAL A 143 11.29 15.35 -14.09
CA VAL A 143 12.37 16.05 -14.81
C VAL A 143 13.24 16.74 -13.77
N GLU A 144 14.52 16.38 -13.71
CA GLU A 144 15.49 17.13 -12.89
C GLU A 144 15.54 18.57 -13.40
N ARG A 145 15.16 19.53 -12.54
CA ARG A 145 15.39 20.95 -12.82
C ARG A 145 16.86 21.22 -12.53
N SER A 146 17.67 21.29 -13.59
CA SER A 146 19.02 21.87 -13.55
C SER A 146 19.00 23.34 -13.11
#